data_AF-A0A959YZT9-F1
#
_entry.id   AF-A0A959YZT9-F1
#
_cell.length_a   1.000
_cell.length_b   1.000
_cell.length_c   1.000
_cell.angle_alpha   90.00
_cell.angle_beta   90.00
_cell.angle_gamma   90.00
#
_symmetry.space_group_name_H-M   'P 1'
#
loop_
_entity.id
_entity.type
_entity.pdbx_description
1 polymer ?
#
loop_
_entity_poly.entity_id
_entity_poly.type
_entity_poly.pdbx_seq_one_letter_code
_entity_poly.pdbx_strand_id
1 'polypeptide(L)'
;HATPTTFPLFTFLSAAVVNVFVPSGGGQWAVQGPIIVQASESLSVDLPRSIMALAYGDQLTNMLQPFWALPLLGITGLKARAILPYALVLMALGAVVFCATLLLW
;
A
#
# COMPACT_ATOMS: atom_id res chain seq x y z
N HIS A 1 2.70 18.93 -10.03
CA HIS A 1 1.25 19.24 -9.95
C HIS A 1 0.49 17.94 -9.77
N ALA A 2 -0.39 17.86 -8.77
CA ALA A 2 -1.27 16.71 -8.59
C ALA A 2 -2.57 16.94 -9.36
N THR A 3 -2.96 15.98 -10.19
CA THR A 3 -4.15 15.97 -11.04
C THR A 3 -5.03 14.77 -10.67
N PRO A 4 -6.28 14.68 -11.14
CA PRO A 4 -7.14 13.52 -10.88
C PRO A 4 -6.52 12.16 -11.25
N THR A 5 -5.59 12.15 -12.22
CA THR A 5 -4.84 10.97 -12.64
C THR A 5 -3.58 10.70 -11.83
N THR A 6 -2.85 11.75 -11.42
CA THR A 6 -1.55 11.60 -10.74
C THR A 6 -1.66 11.59 -9.23
N PHE A 7 -2.71 12.18 -8.66
CA PHE A 7 -2.96 12.21 -7.22
C PHE A 7 -3.08 10.81 -6.61
N PRO A 8 -3.89 9.87 -7.15
CA PRO A 8 -3.94 8.51 -6.62
C PRO A 8 -2.58 7.80 -6.68
N LEU A 9 -1.77 8.02 -7.71
CA LEU A 9 -0.42 7.44 -7.78
C LEU A 9 0.51 7.99 -6.70
N PHE A 10 0.48 9.30 -6.44
CA PHE A 10 1.28 9.88 -5.35
C PHE A 10 0.80 9.43 -3.98
N THR A 11 -0.51 9.31 -3.78
CA THR A 11 -1.08 8.74 -2.55
C THR A 11 -0.62 7.30 -2.34
N PHE A 12 -0.65 6.47 -3.40
CA PHE A 12 -0.15 5.09 -3.38
C PHE A 12 1.33 5.01 -2.98
N LEU A 13 2.18 5.82 -3.62
CA LEU A 13 3.62 5.84 -3.30
C LEU A 13 3.89 6.36 -1.88
N SER A 14 3.20 7.42 -1.45
CA SER A 14 3.28 7.93 -0.07
C SER A 14 2.88 6.85 0.93
N ALA A 15 1.78 6.15 0.66
CA ALA A 15 1.29 5.08 1.50
C ALA A 15 2.28 3.93 1.62
N ALA A 16 2.87 3.50 0.50
CA ALA A 16 3.93 2.48 0.49
C ALA A 16 5.15 2.90 1.34
N VAL A 17 5.60 4.15 1.21
CA VAL A 17 6.73 4.66 2.01
C VAL A 17 6.39 4.72 3.50
N VAL A 18 5.23 5.26 3.87
CA VAL A 18 4.81 5.39 5.27
C VAL A 18 4.62 4.02 5.93
N ASN A 19 4.07 3.04 5.22
CA ASN A 19 3.83 1.71 5.76
C ASN A 19 5.12 0.96 6.17
N VAL A 20 6.27 1.31 5.58
CA VAL A 20 7.57 0.79 6.05
C VAL A 20 7.86 1.21 7.50
N PHE A 21 7.37 2.37 7.93
CA PHE A 21 7.57 2.92 9.28
C PHE A 21 6.39 2.63 10.23
N VAL A 22 5.17 2.58 9.69
CA VAL A 22 3.93 2.35 10.46
C VAL A 22 3.19 1.13 9.87
N PRO A 23 3.60 -0.10 10.22
CA PRO A 23 3.11 -1.34 9.62
C PRO A 23 1.75 -1.78 10.18
N SER A 24 0.74 -0.93 10.02
CA SER A 24 -0.59 -1.15 10.56
C SER A 24 -1.60 -0.35 9.77
N GLY A 25 -2.55 -1.02 9.11
CA GLY A 25 -3.59 -0.34 8.34
C GLY A 25 -4.40 0.66 9.18
N GLY A 26 -4.73 0.32 10.44
CA GLY A 26 -5.44 1.23 11.34
C GLY A 26 -4.58 2.42 11.81
N GLY A 27 -3.31 2.17 12.14
CA GLY A 27 -2.37 3.22 12.54
C GLY A 27 -2.05 4.17 11.38
N GLN A 28 -1.84 3.62 10.19
CA GLN A 28 -1.63 4.37 8.97
C GLN A 28 -2.86 5.16 8.56
N TRP A 29 -4.06 4.60 8.70
CA TRP A 29 -5.32 5.32 8.47
C TRP A 29 -5.46 6.50 9.41
N ALA A 30 -5.15 6.34 10.70
CA ALA A 30 -5.21 7.42 11.67
C ALA A 30 -4.29 8.61 11.31
N VAL A 31 -3.15 8.35 10.65
CA VAL A 31 -2.18 9.38 10.26
C VAL A 31 -2.45 9.97 8.87
N GLN A 32 -2.70 9.13 7.85
CA GLN A 32 -2.83 9.57 6.46
C GLN A 32 -4.28 9.71 6.00
N GLY A 33 -5.23 8.97 6.57
CA GLY A 33 -6.63 8.94 6.13
C GLY A 33 -7.26 10.34 6.10
N PRO A 34 -7.30 11.09 7.22
CA PRO A 34 -7.88 12.43 7.25
C PRO A 34 -7.23 13.40 6.25
N ILE A 35 -5.92 13.31 6.06
CA ILE A 35 -5.17 14.16 5.13
C ILE A 35 -5.59 13.86 3.69
N ILE A 36 -5.73 12.58 3.34
CA ILE A 36 -6.14 12.15 2.00
C ILE A 36 -7.59 12.55 1.71
N VAL A 37 -8.50 12.45 2.70
CA VAL A 37 -9.89 12.91 2.52
C VAL A 37 -9.92 14.41 2.22
N GLN A 38 -9.27 15.24 3.04
CA GLN A 38 -9.23 16.68 2.84
C GLN A 38 -8.55 17.09 1.52
N ALA A 39 -7.46 16.41 1.15
CA ALA A 39 -6.78 16.63 -0.12
C ALA A 39 -7.68 16.23 -1.32
N SER A 40 -8.46 15.16 -1.18
CA SER A 40 -9.37 14.71 -2.23
C SER A 40 -10.49 15.73 -2.49
N GLU A 41 -11.08 16.25 -1.42
CA GLU A 41 -12.13 17.28 -1.48
C GLU A 41 -11.60 18.60 -2.06
N SER A 42 -10.45 19.07 -1.57
CA SER A 42 -9.86 20.34 -2.02
C SER A 42 -9.39 20.31 -3.48
N LEU A 43 -8.90 19.17 -3.95
CA LEU A 43 -8.50 18.97 -5.36
C LEU A 43 -9.66 18.53 -6.26
N SER A 44 -10.87 18.32 -5.70
CA SER A 44 -12.04 17.81 -6.42
C SER A 44 -11.74 16.51 -7.19
N VAL A 45 -11.02 15.59 -6.55
CA VAL A 45 -10.69 14.27 -7.09
C VAL A 45 -11.50 13.18 -6.40
N ASP A 46 -11.62 12.02 -7.04
CA ASP A 46 -12.45 10.92 -6.53
C ASP A 46 -11.92 10.39 -5.19
N LEU A 47 -12.78 10.48 -4.16
CA LEU A 47 -12.44 10.07 -2.80
C LEU A 47 -12.27 8.55 -2.69
N PRO A 48 -13.20 7.69 -3.20
CA PRO A 48 -13.01 6.25 -3.21
C PRO A 48 -11.69 5.81 -3.84
N ARG A 49 -11.34 6.33 -5.03
CA ARG A 49 -10.06 6.02 -5.70
C ARG A 49 -8.86 6.42 -4.85
N SER A 50 -8.93 7.56 -4.17
CA SER A 50 -7.85 8.06 -3.31
C SER A 50 -7.67 7.21 -2.04
N ILE A 51 -8.76 6.73 -1.44
CA ILE A 51 -8.72 5.79 -0.31
C ILE A 51 -8.17 4.44 -0.77
N MET A 52 -8.57 3.95 -1.95
CA MET A 52 -8.03 2.71 -2.50
C MET A 52 -6.53 2.82 -2.81
N ALA A 53 -6.06 3.98 -3.27
CA ALA A 53 -4.63 4.21 -3.46
C ALA A 53 -3.84 4.07 -2.15
N LEU A 54 -4.35 4.59 -1.04
CA LEU A 54 -3.76 4.38 0.28
C LEU A 54 -3.71 2.90 0.65
N ALA A 55 -4.83 2.19 0.50
CA ALA A 55 -4.93 0.78 0.82
C ALA A 55 -3.97 -0.08 -0.03
N TYR A 56 -3.85 0.20 -1.32
CA TYR A 56 -2.92 -0.51 -2.20
C TYR A 56 -1.46 -0.25 -1.84
N GLY A 57 -1.12 0.97 -1.45
CA GLY A 57 0.24 1.31 -1.01
C GLY A 57 0.62 0.58 0.28
N ASP A 58 -0.29 0.54 1.26
CA ASP A 58 -0.16 -0.28 2.47
C ASP A 58 0.10 -1.76 2.12
N GLN A 59 -0.79 -2.36 1.31
CA GLN A 59 -0.68 -3.78 0.96
C GLN A 59 0.60 -4.12 0.20
N LEU A 60 1.09 -3.20 -0.64
CA LEU A 60 2.32 -3.42 -1.41
C LEU A 60 3.51 -3.71 -0.48
N THR A 61 3.81 -2.80 0.45
CA THR A 61 4.99 -2.94 1.31
C THR A 61 4.77 -3.86 2.50
N ASN A 62 3.53 -4.24 2.81
CA ASN A 62 3.24 -5.35 3.73
C ASN A 62 3.87 -6.68 3.25
N MET A 63 4.16 -6.82 1.95
CA MET A 63 4.90 -7.98 1.44
C MET A 63 6.37 -8.03 1.89
N LEU A 64 6.97 -6.90 2.30
CA LEU A 64 8.30 -6.86 2.90
C LEU A 64 8.31 -7.43 4.32
N GLN A 65 7.17 -7.31 5.02
CA GLN A 65 7.05 -7.61 6.43
C GLN A 65 6.36 -8.96 6.62
N PRO A 66 7.05 -9.97 7.17
CA PRO A 66 6.51 -11.33 7.24
C PRO A 66 5.52 -11.53 8.39
N PHE A 67 4.90 -10.48 8.94
CA PHE A 67 4.02 -10.58 10.13
C PHE A 67 2.83 -11.51 9.88
N TRP A 68 2.22 -11.41 8.70
CA TRP A 68 1.16 -12.31 8.24
C TRP A 68 1.64 -13.76 8.10
N ALA A 69 2.92 -13.98 7.84
CA ALA A 69 3.51 -15.29 7.62
C ALA A 69 4.02 -15.96 8.90
N LEU A 70 4.22 -15.22 10.00
CA LEU A 70 4.82 -15.75 11.24
C LEU A 70 4.13 -17.04 11.75
N PRO A 71 2.78 -17.14 11.78
CA PRO A 71 2.13 -18.38 12.22
C PRO A 71 2.48 -19.57 11.33
N LEU A 72 2.47 -19.37 10.00
CA LEU A 72 2.80 -20.41 9.03
C LEU A 72 4.27 -20.83 9.12
N LEU A 73 5.17 -19.86 9.29
CA LEU A 73 6.59 -20.12 9.49
C LEU A 73 6.85 -20.90 10.78
N GLY A 74 6.08 -20.63 11.84
CA GLY A 74 6.13 -21.39 13.11
C GLY A 74 5.74 -22.85 12.95
N ILE A 75 4.73 -23.14 12.12
CA ILE A 75 4.28 -24.51 11.83
C ILE A 75 5.27 -25.25 10.91
N THR A 76 5.79 -24.57 9.89
CA THR A 76 6.65 -25.18 8.87
C THR A 76 8.13 -25.25 9.26
N GLY A 77 8.54 -24.53 10.30
CA GLY A 77 9.94 -24.38 10.70
C GLY A 77 10.80 -23.59 9.70
N LEU A 78 10.17 -22.97 8.69
CA LEU A 78 10.87 -22.16 7.70
C LEU A 78 11.32 -20.83 8.32
N LYS A 79 12.51 -20.37 7.92
CA LYS A 79 12.98 -19.03 8.26
C LYS A 79 12.28 -18.00 7.38
N ALA A 80 11.95 -16.82 7.91
CA ALA A 80 11.33 -15.74 7.14
C ALA A 80 12.13 -15.35 5.87
N ARG A 81 13.46 -15.43 5.93
CA ARG A 81 14.34 -15.20 4.77
C ARG A 81 14.04 -16.14 3.59
N ALA A 82 13.50 -17.33 3.83
CA ALA A 82 13.19 -18.29 2.79
C ALA A 82 12.00 -17.86 1.91
N ILE A 83 11.04 -17.12 2.48
CA ILE A 83 9.84 -16.68 1.75
C ILE A 83 10.01 -15.28 1.12
N LEU A 84 10.94 -14.47 1.66
CA LEU A 84 11.12 -13.07 1.26
C LEU A 84 11.36 -12.88 -0.25
N PRO A 85 12.19 -13.68 -0.97
CA PRO A 85 12.38 -13.50 -2.41
C PRO A 85 11.09 -13.66 -3.21
N TYR A 86 10.24 -14.61 -2.82
CA TYR A 86 8.94 -14.83 -3.47
C TYR A 86 7.99 -13.67 -3.20
N ALA A 87 7.96 -13.18 -1.95
CA ALA A 87 7.17 -12.01 -1.58
C ALA A 87 7.62 -10.76 -2.35
N LEU A 88 8.92 -10.57 -2.57
CA LEU A 88 9.46 -9.46 -3.37
C LEU A 88 9.05 -9.53 -4.85
N VAL A 89 8.99 -10.73 -5.44
CA VAL A 89 8.48 -10.92 -6.80
C VAL A 89 6.99 -10.58 -6.88
N LEU A 90 6.20 -11.05 -5.90
CA LEU A 90 4.78 -10.71 -5.80
C LEU A 90 4.57 -9.21 -5.55
N MET A 91 5.45 -8.57 -4.79
CA MET A 91 5.43 -7.13 -4.56
C MET A 91 5.67 -6.36 -5.86
N ALA A 92 6.68 -6.75 -6.65
CA ALA A 92 6.93 -6.11 -7.94
C ALA A 92 5.74 -6.27 -8.90
N LEU A 93 5.14 -7.47 -8.96
CA LEU A 93 3.94 -7.72 -9.75
C LEU A 93 2.75 -6.88 -9.24
N GLY A 94 2.55 -6.84 -7.92
CA GLY A 94 1.52 -6.07 -7.24
C GLY A 94 1.65 -4.57 -7.53
N ALA A 95 2.87 -4.03 -7.55
CA ALA A 95 3.12 -2.63 -7.92
C ALA A 95 2.61 -2.32 -9.33
N VAL A 96 2.88 -3.21 -10.31
CA VAL A 96 2.40 -3.03 -11.68
C VAL A 96 0.87 -3.10 -11.73
N VAL A 97 0.26 -4.10 -11.07
CA VAL A 97 -1.19 -4.29 -11.06
C VAL A 97 -1.91 -3.12 -10.38
N PHE A 98 -1.44 -2.67 -9.22
CA PHE A 98 -2.05 -1.56 -8.49
C PHE A 98 -1.91 -0.24 -9.23
N CYS A 99 -0.73 0.06 -9.79
CA CYS A 99 -0.53 1.25 -10.61
C CYS A 99 -1.42 1.23 -11.86
N ALA A 100 -1.50 0.10 -12.57
CA ALA A 100 -2.38 -0.04 -13.72
C ALA A 100 -3.85 0.15 -13.33
N THR A 101 -4.27 -0.45 -12.21
CA THR A 101 -5.65 -0.31 -11.70
C THR A 101 -5.98 1.15 -11.39
N LEU A 102 -5.11 1.88 -10.70
CA LEU A 102 -5.32 3.30 -10.35
C LEU A 102 -5.31 4.23 -11.57
N LEU A 103 -4.68 3.82 -12.68
CA LEU A 103 -4.63 4.58 -13.92
C LEU A 103 -5.84 4.33 -14.84
N LEU A 104 -6.36 3.10 -14.83
CA LEU A 104 -7.41 2.65 -15.75
C LEU A 104 -8.83 2.78 -15.18
N TRP A 105 -8.97 2.58 -13.86
CA TRP A 105 -10.25 2.63 -13.18
C TRP A 105 -10.47 3.96 -12.51
#